data_AF-A0A952R3F7-F1
#
_entry.id   AF-A0A952R3F7-F1
#
_cell.length_a   1.000
_cell.length_b   1.000
_cell.length_c   1.000
_cell.angle_alpha   90.00
_cell.angle_beta   90.00
_cell.angle_gamma   90.00
#
_symmetry.space_group_name_H-M   'P 1'
#
loop_
_entity.id
_entity.type
_entity.pdbx_description
1 polymer ?
#
loop_
_entity_poly.entity_id
_entity_poly.type
_entity_poly.pdbx_seq_one_letter_code
_entity_poly.pdbx_strand_id
1 'polypeptide(L)'
;ADFWELKVLPVLVVLVVLGGLFVVISGRKRAFDIWLAGYGLFAVLGMTDFYRWLHKFGHTVDPRAAITMEGYTPPMIGESVFMNFYITAWPGWGAYALAGGFVLGLLVWVWRLVGQRRSSAPTLRASAAAALVAALLLAGCSAPKPVPIVIGEDLCAFCEMLITDPGYAAQLVTKTGKAYKFDSIECLLAFVHEGTVTTDQIHSMWVTDFNEPDKLLKVEEARYLRSGMLRSPMGLNVTAFRTQKELEDVRAEVGGIEVRYADLLNMVIESGLIERVAAHDHGMGGGQAEDGMHGSGMSEDAGQ
;
A
#
# COMPACT_ATOMS: atom_id res chain seq x y z
N ALA A 1 -17.82 0.55 -5.37
CA ALA A 1 -18.65 1.67 -4.86
C ALA A 1 -17.75 2.89 -4.72
N ASP A 2 -18.08 4.00 -5.36
CA ASP A 2 -17.33 5.26 -5.20
C ASP A 2 -17.69 5.90 -3.86
N PHE A 3 -16.74 5.89 -2.91
CA PHE A 3 -16.93 6.51 -1.60
C PHE A 3 -16.58 8.00 -1.70
N TRP A 4 -17.59 8.86 -1.79
CA TRP A 4 -17.38 10.32 -1.82
C TRP A 4 -16.81 10.85 -0.50
N GLU A 5 -17.08 10.14 0.61
CA GLU A 5 -16.56 10.45 1.94
C GLU A 5 -15.03 10.47 1.99
N LEU A 6 -14.36 9.56 1.26
CA LEU A 6 -12.89 9.53 1.17
C LEU A 6 -12.31 10.75 0.45
N LYS A 7 -13.10 11.43 -0.39
CA LYS A 7 -12.70 12.68 -1.05
C LYS A 7 -12.91 13.90 -0.15
N VAL A 8 -13.91 13.84 0.75
CA VAL A 8 -14.28 14.97 1.62
C VAL A 8 -13.49 15.00 2.93
N LEU A 9 -13.16 13.84 3.50
CA LEU A 9 -12.42 13.75 4.76
C LEU A 9 -11.08 14.53 4.74
N PRO A 10 -10.22 14.43 3.70
CA PRO A 10 -8.99 15.22 3.64
C PRO A 10 -9.23 16.73 3.66
N VAL A 11 -10.29 17.19 2.98
CA VAL A 11 -10.66 18.62 2.93
C VAL A 11 -11.08 19.11 4.31
N LEU A 12 -11.89 18.33 5.03
CA LEU A 12 -12.31 18.69 6.40
C LEU A 12 -11.12 18.75 7.36
N VAL A 13 -10.18 17.81 7.26
CA VAL A 13 -8.94 17.84 8.06
C VAL A 13 -8.13 19.10 7.78
N VAL A 14 -7.97 19.48 6.51
CA VAL A 14 -7.28 20.73 6.13
C VAL A 14 -7.99 21.96 6.72
N LEU A 15 -9.33 21.99 6.71
CA LEU A 15 -10.10 23.09 7.31
C LEU A 15 -9.88 23.19 8.83
N VAL A 16 -9.80 22.07 9.54
CA VAL A 16 -9.48 22.06 10.98
C VAL A 16 -8.09 22.65 11.22
N VAL A 17 -7.09 22.26 10.42
CA VAL A 17 -5.70 22.77 10.53
C VAL A 17 -5.64 24.27 10.24
N LEU A 18 -6.25 24.73 9.13
CA LEU A 18 -6.29 26.16 8.78
C LEU A 18 -7.03 26.99 9.82
N GLY A 19 -8.12 26.45 10.38
CA GLY A 19 -8.83 27.07 11.49
C GLY A 19 -7.95 27.24 12.73
N GLY A 20 -7.11 26.24 13.04
CA GLY A 20 -6.18 26.31 14.15
C GLY A 20 -5.12 27.40 13.95
N LEU A 21 -4.57 27.50 12.73
CA LEU A 21 -3.63 28.56 12.36
C LEU A 21 -4.29 29.95 12.46
N PHE A 22 -5.54 30.08 12.01
CA PHE A 22 -6.31 31.32 12.11
C PHE A 22 -6.54 31.74 13.56
N VAL A 23 -6.79 30.79 14.47
CA VAL A 23 -6.94 31.06 15.91
C VAL A 23 -5.63 31.59 16.50
N VAL A 24 -4.49 31.00 16.14
CA VAL A 24 -3.16 31.46 16.57
C VAL A 24 -2.92 32.90 16.12
N ILE A 25 -3.20 33.22 14.85
CA ILE A 25 -3.03 34.57 14.30
C ILE A 25 -3.99 35.56 14.95
N SER A 26 -5.25 35.17 15.13
CA SER A 26 -6.28 36.05 15.68
C SER A 26 -6.05 36.39 17.15
N GLY A 27 -5.40 35.51 17.92
CA GLY A 27 -5.17 35.67 19.37
C GLY A 27 -6.45 35.80 20.21
N ARG A 28 -7.62 35.62 19.59
CA ARG A 28 -8.93 35.83 20.21
C ARG A 28 -9.34 34.57 20.96
N LYS A 29 -9.49 34.71 22.28
CA LYS A 29 -10.00 33.69 23.20
C LYS A 29 -11.26 32.98 22.70
N ARG A 30 -12.26 33.74 22.22
CA ARG A 30 -13.51 33.18 21.67
C ARG A 30 -13.28 32.35 20.40
N ALA A 31 -12.34 32.75 19.55
CA ALA A 31 -12.03 32.00 18.33
C ALA A 31 -11.44 30.63 18.67
N PHE A 32 -10.56 30.56 19.68
CA PHE A 32 -10.04 29.30 20.21
C PHE A 32 -11.15 28.40 20.77
N ASP A 33 -12.04 28.96 21.59
CA ASP A 33 -13.12 28.19 22.21
C ASP A 33 -14.09 27.63 21.14
N ILE A 34 -14.43 28.42 20.11
CA ILE A 34 -15.26 27.99 18.97
C ILE A 34 -14.55 26.92 18.14
N TRP A 35 -13.27 27.11 17.82
CA TRP A 35 -12.50 26.16 17.03
C TRP A 35 -12.36 24.82 17.75
N LEU A 36 -12.07 24.83 19.06
CA LEU A 36 -11.93 23.61 19.86
C LEU A 36 -13.26 22.84 19.94
N ALA A 37 -14.38 23.55 20.12
CA ALA A 37 -15.71 22.95 20.08
C ALA A 37 -16.03 22.36 18.69
N GLY A 38 -15.71 23.09 17.62
CA GLY A 38 -15.87 22.62 16.24
C GLY A 38 -15.03 21.39 15.92
N TYR A 39 -13.77 21.34 16.39
CA TYR A 39 -12.92 20.17 16.28
C TYR A 39 -13.52 18.98 17.05
N GLY A 40 -13.94 19.16 18.30
CA GLY A 40 -14.60 18.11 19.07
C GLY A 40 -15.85 17.56 18.36
N LEU A 41 -16.67 18.45 17.81
CA LEU A 41 -17.84 18.07 17.02
C LEU A 41 -17.45 17.28 15.76
N PHE A 42 -16.44 17.74 15.01
CA PHE A 42 -15.91 17.03 13.85
C PHE A 42 -15.42 15.63 14.22
N ALA A 43 -14.69 15.47 15.32
CA ALA A 43 -14.20 14.17 15.78
C ALA A 43 -15.35 13.22 16.14
N VAL A 44 -16.38 13.70 16.84
CA VAL A 44 -17.56 12.89 17.20
C VAL A 44 -18.35 12.49 15.96
N LEU A 45 -18.61 13.42 15.04
CA LEU A 45 -19.35 13.14 13.81
C LEU A 45 -18.57 12.16 12.92
N GLY A 46 -17.26 12.37 12.75
CA GLY A 46 -16.41 11.48 11.98
C GLY A 46 -16.37 10.07 12.54
N MET A 47 -16.25 9.91 13.87
CA MET A 47 -16.26 8.59 14.50
C MET A 47 -17.63 7.90 14.40
N THR A 48 -18.72 8.66 14.55
CA THR A 48 -20.09 8.14 14.43
C THR A 48 -20.37 7.68 13.00
N ASP A 49 -19.95 8.47 12.00
CA ASP A 49 -20.12 8.11 10.59
C ASP A 49 -19.26 6.90 10.21
N PHE A 50 -18.01 6.84 10.69
CA PHE A 50 -17.14 5.68 10.51
C PHE A 50 -17.75 4.40 11.11
N TYR A 51 -18.30 4.47 12.34
CA TYR A 51 -18.99 3.34 12.95
C TYR A 51 -20.21 2.88 12.14
N ARG A 52 -21.04 3.84 11.71
CA ARG A 52 -22.22 3.56 10.87
C ARG A 52 -21.82 2.90 9.55
N TRP A 53 -20.71 3.36 8.97
CA TRP A 53 -20.15 2.80 7.74
C TRP A 53 -19.67 1.36 7.95
N LEU A 54 -18.88 1.09 8.99
CA LEU A 54 -18.44 -0.27 9.35
C LEU A 54 -19.62 -1.21 9.57
N HIS A 55 -20.66 -0.74 10.26
CA HIS A 55 -21.87 -1.53 10.48
C HIS A 55 -22.58 -1.86 9.18
N LYS A 56 -22.74 -0.86 8.28
CA LYS A 56 -23.35 -1.08 6.97
C LYS A 56 -22.54 -2.05 6.13
N PHE A 57 -21.22 -1.87 6.07
CA PHE A 57 -20.33 -2.78 5.36
C PHE A 57 -20.45 -4.22 5.86
N GLY A 58 -20.46 -4.40 7.19
CA GLY A 58 -20.56 -5.69 7.84
C GLY A 58 -21.88 -6.45 7.66
N HIS A 59 -22.97 -5.74 7.34
CA HIS A 59 -24.33 -6.29 7.30
C HIS A 59 -24.99 -6.26 5.92
N THR A 60 -24.30 -5.73 4.90
CA THR A 60 -24.83 -5.64 3.54
C THR A 60 -23.98 -6.48 2.59
N VAL A 61 -24.27 -7.78 2.51
CA VAL A 61 -23.62 -8.72 1.57
C VAL A 61 -24.36 -8.68 0.22
N ASP A 62 -23.64 -8.66 -0.91
CA ASP A 62 -24.26 -8.74 -2.24
C ASP A 62 -25.01 -10.08 -2.36
N PRO A 63 -26.31 -10.10 -2.72
CA PRO A 63 -27.06 -11.33 -2.92
C PRO A 63 -26.47 -12.28 -3.97
N ARG A 64 -25.58 -11.80 -4.83
CA ARG A 64 -24.87 -12.58 -5.85
C ARG A 64 -23.50 -13.10 -5.39
N ALA A 65 -23.09 -12.84 -4.14
CA ALA A 65 -21.85 -13.36 -3.60
C ALA A 65 -21.94 -14.89 -3.41
N ALA A 66 -20.90 -15.62 -3.82
CA ALA A 66 -20.84 -17.08 -3.74
C ALA A 66 -20.81 -17.62 -2.29
N ILE A 67 -20.38 -16.79 -1.32
CA ILE A 67 -20.32 -17.13 0.10
C ILE A 67 -21.20 -16.14 0.87
N THR A 68 -22.28 -16.65 1.46
CA THR A 68 -23.13 -15.88 2.39
C THR A 68 -22.51 -15.89 3.78
N MET A 69 -22.31 -14.72 4.36
CA MET A 69 -21.65 -14.55 5.65
C MET A 69 -22.67 -14.07 6.68
N GLU A 70 -22.52 -14.48 7.94
CA GLU A 70 -23.25 -13.87 9.05
C GLU A 70 -22.75 -12.42 9.22
N GLY A 71 -23.67 -11.50 9.56
CA GLY A 71 -23.34 -10.09 9.69
C GLY A 71 -22.24 -9.85 10.73
N TYR A 72 -21.20 -9.11 10.37
CA TYR A 72 -20.05 -8.85 11.23
C TYR A 72 -19.60 -7.41 11.13
N THR A 73 -19.68 -6.66 12.23
CA THR A 73 -19.11 -5.30 12.30
C THR A 73 -17.67 -5.37 12.80
N PRO A 74 -16.68 -4.97 11.99
CA PRO A 74 -15.29 -4.93 12.44
C PRO A 74 -15.12 -4.01 13.65
N PRO A 75 -14.24 -4.34 14.60
CA PRO A 75 -13.91 -3.44 15.70
C PRO A 75 -13.28 -2.15 15.15
N MET A 76 -13.61 -1.01 15.77
CA MET A 76 -13.00 0.27 15.39
C MET A 76 -11.52 0.35 15.80
N ILE A 77 -11.15 -0.31 16.89
CA ILE A 77 -9.78 -0.37 17.42
C ILE A 77 -9.54 -1.77 17.98
N GLY A 78 -8.42 -2.39 17.61
CA GLY A 78 -7.97 -3.68 18.16
C GLY A 78 -7.83 -4.78 17.11
N GLU A 79 -7.84 -6.03 17.56
CA GLU A 79 -7.66 -7.22 16.72
C GLU A 79 -8.90 -8.10 16.80
N SER A 80 -9.25 -8.76 15.70
CA SER A 80 -10.40 -9.66 15.62
C SER A 80 -10.18 -10.75 14.59
N VAL A 81 -10.83 -11.90 14.78
CA VAL A 81 -10.82 -13.00 13.82
C VAL A 81 -12.16 -13.05 13.11
N PHE A 82 -12.15 -13.06 11.79
CA PHE A 82 -13.34 -13.21 10.96
C PHE A 82 -13.12 -14.31 9.92
N MET A 83 -13.91 -15.39 10.00
CA MET A 83 -13.86 -16.55 9.10
C MET A 83 -12.44 -17.02 8.75
N ASN A 84 -11.64 -17.32 9.77
CA ASN A 84 -10.25 -17.75 9.69
C ASN A 84 -9.22 -16.70 9.21
N PHE A 85 -9.62 -15.44 9.04
CA PHE A 85 -8.71 -14.33 8.76
C PHE A 85 -8.54 -13.43 9.98
N TYR A 86 -7.30 -12.97 10.23
CA TYR A 86 -6.99 -12.00 11.28
C TYR A 86 -7.13 -10.58 10.72
N ILE A 87 -7.94 -9.76 11.38
CA ILE A 87 -8.17 -8.35 11.01
C ILE A 87 -7.63 -7.48 12.13
N THR A 88 -6.64 -6.65 11.80
CA THR A 88 -6.05 -5.65 12.70
C THR A 88 -6.55 -4.25 12.36
N ALA A 89 -7.14 -3.55 13.33
CA ALA A 89 -7.74 -2.23 13.18
C ALA A 89 -7.04 -1.19 14.05
N TRP A 90 -5.70 -1.09 14.00
CA TRP A 90 -4.96 -0.07 14.74
C TRP A 90 -4.96 1.27 13.99
N PRO A 91 -5.23 2.41 14.66
CA PRO A 91 -5.16 3.72 14.03
C PRO A 91 -3.77 4.00 13.45
N GLY A 92 -3.70 4.60 12.27
CA GLY A 92 -2.46 5.11 11.72
C GLY A 92 -1.96 6.37 12.43
N TRP A 93 -0.72 6.77 12.16
CA TRP A 93 -0.10 7.96 12.76
C TRP A 93 -0.92 9.25 12.63
N GLY A 94 -1.66 9.43 11.53
CA GLY A 94 -2.54 10.59 11.34
C GLY A 94 -3.67 10.68 12.37
N ALA A 95 -4.27 9.55 12.74
CA ALA A 95 -5.33 9.52 13.74
C ALA A 95 -4.78 9.87 15.14
N TYR A 96 -3.61 9.34 15.50
CA TYR A 96 -2.92 9.69 16.75
C TYR A 96 -2.56 11.17 16.80
N ALA A 97 -2.08 11.75 15.69
CA ALA A 97 -1.74 13.17 15.61
C ALA A 97 -2.98 14.08 15.81
N LEU A 98 -4.11 13.74 15.20
CA LEU A 98 -5.36 14.48 15.38
C LEU A 98 -5.85 14.37 16.83
N ALA A 99 -5.93 13.16 17.38
CA ALA A 99 -6.34 12.93 18.77
C ALA A 99 -5.43 13.68 19.77
N GLY A 100 -4.10 13.59 19.58
CA GLY A 100 -3.12 14.29 20.40
C GLY A 100 -3.29 15.81 20.34
N GLY A 101 -3.51 16.38 19.15
CA GLY A 101 -3.79 17.81 18.97
C GLY A 101 -5.05 18.27 19.71
N PHE A 102 -6.12 17.48 19.67
CA PHE A 102 -7.35 17.77 20.39
C PHE A 102 -7.17 17.70 21.92
N VAL A 103 -6.49 16.66 22.42
CA VAL A 103 -6.18 16.52 23.86
C VAL A 103 -5.33 17.68 24.36
N LEU A 104 -4.30 18.08 23.62
CA LEU A 104 -3.49 19.26 23.97
C LEU A 104 -4.34 20.54 24.00
N GLY A 105 -5.27 20.70 23.04
CA GLY A 105 -6.23 21.80 23.02
C GLY A 105 -7.12 21.83 24.26
N LEU A 106 -7.65 20.67 24.68
CA LEU A 106 -8.43 20.52 25.91
C LEU A 106 -7.60 20.87 27.16
N LEU A 107 -6.35 20.41 27.25
CA LEU A 107 -5.47 20.74 28.37
C LEU A 107 -5.22 22.25 28.48
N VAL A 108 -4.98 22.93 27.35
CA VAL A 108 -4.83 24.40 27.32
C VAL A 108 -6.12 25.10 27.73
N TRP A 109 -7.27 24.58 27.30
CA TRP A 109 -8.59 25.11 27.67
C TRP A 109 -8.86 24.95 29.17
N VAL A 110 -8.63 23.76 29.73
CA VAL A 110 -8.78 23.48 31.18
C VAL A 110 -7.80 24.33 31.99
N TRP A 111 -6.53 24.42 31.59
CA TRP A 111 -5.54 25.27 32.26
C TRP A 111 -5.97 26.74 32.28
N ARG A 112 -6.57 27.23 31.19
CA ARG A 112 -7.14 28.58 31.11
C ARG A 112 -8.35 28.77 32.03
N LEU A 113 -9.16 27.74 32.29
CA LEU A 113 -10.33 27.79 33.18
C LEU A 113 -9.98 27.66 34.67
N VAL A 114 -9.05 26.75 35.01
CA VAL A 114 -8.62 26.50 36.40
C VAL A 114 -7.81 27.69 36.96
N GLY A 115 -7.25 28.51 36.08
CA GLY A 115 -6.85 29.87 36.39
C GLY A 115 -5.45 30.01 36.97
N GLN A 116 -4.67 30.88 36.36
CA GLN A 116 -3.71 31.70 37.09
C GLN A 116 -4.03 33.19 36.87
N ARG A 117 -4.47 33.82 37.95
CA ARG A 117 -4.20 35.24 38.22
C ARG A 117 -2.67 35.39 38.33
N ARG A 118 -2.07 36.19 37.44
CA ARG A 118 -0.63 36.59 37.36
C ARG A 118 0.33 35.41 37.11
N SER A 119 1.31 35.49 36.22
CA SER A 119 2.21 36.60 35.89
C SER A 119 2.56 36.67 34.40
N SER A 120 2.66 37.89 33.89
CA SER A 120 3.41 38.24 32.68
C SER A 120 4.89 37.84 32.80
N ALA A 121 5.35 36.90 31.98
CA ALA A 121 6.76 36.68 31.65
C ALA A 121 6.88 35.95 30.30
N PRO A 122 8.01 36.10 29.58
CA PRO A 122 8.15 36.95 28.41
C PRO A 122 7.83 36.21 27.09
N THR A 123 7.54 37.00 26.07
CA THR A 123 7.35 36.62 24.66
C THR A 123 8.46 35.73 24.07
N LEU A 124 9.65 35.69 24.70
CA LEU A 124 10.80 34.86 24.28
C LEU A 124 10.53 33.34 24.31
N ARG A 125 9.69 32.84 25.23
CA ARG A 125 9.38 31.40 25.35
C ARG A 125 8.42 30.90 24.27
N ALA A 126 7.54 31.76 23.77
CA ALA A 126 6.61 31.43 22.69
C ALA A 126 7.34 31.33 21.33
N SER A 127 8.31 32.21 21.08
CA SER A 127 9.15 32.18 19.88
C SER A 127 10.04 30.94 19.81
N ALA A 128 10.59 30.50 20.95
CA ALA A 128 11.38 29.27 21.02
C ALA A 128 10.54 28.00 20.78
N ALA A 129 9.31 27.95 21.29
CA ALA A 129 8.39 26.84 21.04
C ALA A 129 7.91 26.80 19.57
N ALA A 130 7.61 27.95 18.97
CA ALA A 130 7.27 28.04 17.55
C ALA A 130 8.43 27.66 16.64
N ALA A 131 9.66 28.07 16.98
CA ALA A 131 10.87 27.67 16.27
C ALA A 131 11.16 26.17 16.41
N LEU A 132 10.92 25.58 17.58
CA LEU A 132 11.06 24.14 17.80
C LEU A 132 10.03 23.34 16.99
N VAL A 133 8.77 23.77 16.96
CA VAL A 133 7.71 23.14 16.13
C VAL A 133 8.02 23.28 14.65
N ALA A 134 8.50 24.45 14.20
CA ALA A 134 8.93 24.65 12.82
C ALA A 134 10.14 23.77 12.45
N ALA A 135 11.11 23.62 13.37
CA ALA A 135 12.26 22.74 13.19
C ALA A 135 11.85 21.25 13.15
N LEU A 136 10.89 20.83 13.97
CA LEU A 136 10.31 19.49 13.96
C LEU A 136 9.54 19.19 12.66
N LEU A 137 8.82 20.18 12.11
CA LEU A 137 8.14 20.06 10.82
C LEU A 137 9.12 19.93 9.64
N LEU A 138 10.28 20.57 9.72
CA LEU A 138 11.35 20.44 8.71
C LEU A 138 12.12 19.11 8.84
N ALA A 139 12.18 18.52 10.03
CA ALA A 139 12.86 17.23 10.28
C ALA A 139 12.09 16.02 9.74
N GLY A 140 10.80 16.16 9.40
CA GLY A 140 9.98 15.07 8.87
C GLY A 140 10.18 14.76 7.38
N CYS A 141 10.98 15.55 6.66
CA CYS A 141 11.21 15.36 5.23
C CYS A 141 12.34 14.34 4.99
N SER A 142 12.09 13.07 5.31
CA SER A 142 12.98 11.98 4.87
C SER A 142 12.66 11.62 3.42
N ALA A 143 13.69 11.35 2.61
CA ALA A 143 13.48 10.82 1.26
C ALA A 143 12.61 9.55 1.30
N PRO A 144 11.66 9.37 0.35
CA PRO A 144 10.90 8.14 0.21
C PRO A 144 11.82 6.92 0.16
N LYS A 145 11.54 5.93 1.01
CA LYS A 145 12.32 4.69 1.12
C LYS A 145 11.39 3.49 1.02
N PRO A 146 11.92 2.33 0.58
CA PRO A 146 11.16 1.12 0.63
C PRO A 146 10.81 0.73 2.07
N VAL A 147 9.65 0.08 2.23
CA VAL A 147 9.14 -0.41 3.52
C VAL A 147 9.26 -1.93 3.58
N PRO A 148 9.32 -2.53 4.79
CA PRO A 148 9.34 -3.99 4.93
C PRO A 148 8.15 -4.65 4.24
N ILE A 149 8.40 -5.78 3.59
CA ILE A 149 7.40 -6.67 2.99
C ILE A 149 7.20 -7.84 3.96
N VAL A 150 5.99 -8.03 4.44
CA VAL A 150 5.58 -9.08 5.36
C VAL A 150 5.04 -10.25 4.54
N ILE A 151 5.85 -11.30 4.44
CA ILE A 151 5.54 -12.50 3.67
C ILE A 151 4.35 -13.23 4.27
N GLY A 152 3.42 -13.67 3.43
CA GLY A 152 2.19 -14.37 3.82
C GLY A 152 1.07 -13.45 4.33
N GLU A 153 1.31 -12.14 4.45
CA GLU A 153 0.33 -11.16 4.91
C GLU A 153 0.09 -10.03 3.90
N ASP A 154 1.15 -9.49 3.30
CA ASP A 154 1.02 -8.42 2.31
C ASP A 154 0.43 -8.92 1.00
N LEU A 155 -0.48 -8.14 0.42
CA LEU A 155 -1.04 -8.40 -0.91
C LEU A 155 -0.21 -7.73 -2.00
N CYS A 156 -0.02 -8.43 -3.11
CA CYS A 156 0.53 -7.86 -4.33
C CYS A 156 -0.45 -6.86 -4.93
N ALA A 157 0.03 -5.64 -5.23
CA ALA A 157 -0.78 -4.56 -5.77
C ALA A 157 -1.22 -4.76 -7.24
N PHE A 158 -0.75 -5.82 -7.91
CA PHE A 158 -1.10 -6.15 -9.29
C PHE A 158 -2.04 -7.35 -9.38
N CYS A 159 -1.61 -8.52 -8.88
CA CYS A 159 -2.40 -9.76 -8.98
C CYS A 159 -3.32 -10.01 -7.78
N GLU A 160 -3.29 -9.14 -6.76
CA GLU A 160 -4.11 -9.22 -5.55
C GLU A 160 -3.97 -10.52 -4.73
N MET A 161 -2.95 -11.33 -5.02
CA MET A 161 -2.57 -12.50 -4.23
C MET A 161 -1.60 -12.14 -3.10
N LEU A 162 -1.53 -12.98 -2.07
CA LEU A 162 -0.54 -12.84 -1.00
C LEU A 162 0.88 -12.95 -1.55
N ILE A 163 1.78 -12.11 -1.04
CA ILE A 163 3.21 -12.22 -1.33
C ILE A 163 3.75 -13.43 -0.56
N THR A 164 4.21 -14.44 -1.28
CA THR A 164 4.54 -15.74 -0.66
C THR A 164 6.02 -16.08 -0.71
N ASP A 165 6.75 -15.57 -1.71
CA ASP A 165 8.17 -15.87 -1.86
C ASP A 165 9.02 -14.61 -1.62
N PRO A 166 9.81 -14.55 -0.52
CA PRO A 166 10.67 -13.42 -0.25
C PRO A 166 11.75 -13.23 -1.34
N GLY A 167 12.20 -14.29 -2.01
CA GLY A 167 13.26 -14.22 -3.01
C GLY A 167 12.88 -13.46 -4.29
N TYR A 168 11.58 -13.26 -4.54
CA TYR A 168 11.05 -12.59 -5.74
C TYR A 168 10.36 -11.27 -5.44
N ALA A 169 10.05 -10.99 -4.17
CA ALA A 169 9.28 -9.83 -3.77
C ALA A 169 9.87 -8.52 -4.33
N ALA A 170 9.00 -7.64 -4.78
CA ALA A 170 9.36 -6.37 -5.39
C ALA A 170 8.53 -5.22 -4.82
N GLN A 171 9.00 -3.98 -5.00
CA GLN A 171 8.32 -2.81 -4.46
C GLN A 171 8.52 -1.57 -5.32
N LEU A 172 7.46 -0.78 -5.50
CA LEU A 172 7.49 0.55 -6.11
C LEU A 172 7.23 1.60 -5.03
N VAL A 173 8.07 2.62 -4.95
CA VAL A 173 7.92 3.75 -4.03
C VAL A 173 7.63 5.01 -4.83
N THR A 174 6.56 5.72 -4.49
CA THR A 174 6.19 7.00 -5.13
C THR A 174 6.96 8.18 -4.53
N LYS A 175 6.96 9.31 -5.22
CA LYS A 175 7.50 10.59 -4.71
C LYS A 175 6.80 11.09 -3.45
N THR A 176 5.57 10.64 -3.21
CA THR A 176 4.81 10.94 -1.98
C THR A 176 5.14 9.99 -0.82
N GLY A 177 5.96 8.95 -1.04
CA GLY A 177 6.31 7.96 -0.03
C GLY A 177 5.36 6.76 0.07
N LYS A 178 4.37 6.64 -0.83
CA LYS A 178 3.52 5.44 -0.88
C LYS A 178 4.32 4.27 -1.47
N ALA A 179 4.32 3.14 -0.79
CA ALA A 179 4.93 1.90 -1.27
C ALA A 179 3.86 0.92 -1.76
N TYR A 180 4.01 0.46 -3.00
CA TYR A 180 3.24 -0.64 -3.60
C TYR A 180 4.10 -1.89 -3.59
N LYS A 181 3.58 -3.00 -3.07
CA LYS A 181 4.30 -4.25 -2.88
C LYS A 181 3.87 -5.25 -3.96
N PHE A 182 4.78 -6.10 -4.39
CA PHE A 182 4.53 -7.07 -5.45
C PHE A 182 5.17 -8.41 -5.11
N ASP A 183 4.50 -9.48 -5.52
CA ASP A 183 4.97 -10.86 -5.31
C ASP A 183 6.17 -11.20 -6.22
N SER A 184 6.34 -10.45 -7.31
CA SER A 184 7.43 -10.63 -8.27
C SER A 184 7.73 -9.36 -9.06
N ILE A 185 8.89 -9.31 -9.73
CA ILE A 185 9.25 -8.20 -10.63
C ILE A 185 8.28 -8.09 -11.81
N GLU A 186 7.77 -9.21 -12.34
CA GLU A 186 6.83 -9.18 -13.46
C GLU A 186 5.49 -8.53 -13.08
N CYS A 187 5.00 -8.74 -11.85
CA CYS A 187 3.85 -7.98 -11.33
C CYS A 187 4.12 -6.48 -11.25
N LEU A 188 5.31 -6.10 -10.77
CA LEU A 188 5.71 -4.69 -10.68
C LEU A 188 5.72 -4.03 -12.06
N LEU A 189 6.32 -4.68 -13.05
CA LEU A 189 6.42 -4.16 -14.41
C LEU A 189 5.05 -4.10 -15.10
N ALA A 190 4.20 -5.10 -14.92
CA ALA A 190 2.82 -5.10 -15.41
C ALA A 190 2.01 -3.93 -14.82
N PHE A 191 2.09 -3.71 -13.52
CA PHE A 191 1.43 -2.60 -12.84
C PHE A 191 1.87 -1.22 -13.35
N VAL A 192 3.17 -1.06 -13.60
CA VAL A 192 3.70 0.18 -14.19
C VAL A 192 3.20 0.35 -15.63
N HIS A 193 3.08 -0.74 -16.39
CA HIS A 193 2.58 -0.72 -17.76
C HIS A 193 1.11 -0.32 -17.86
N GLU A 194 0.27 -0.80 -16.94
CA GLU A 194 -1.16 -0.43 -16.88
C GLU A 194 -1.39 1.04 -16.50
N GLY A 195 -0.37 1.73 -15.99
CA GLY A 195 -0.42 3.17 -15.75
C GLY A 195 -1.18 3.57 -14.49
N THR A 196 -1.42 2.64 -13.54
CA THR A 196 -2.02 2.94 -12.23
C THR A 196 -1.21 3.99 -11.46
N VAL A 197 0.12 3.95 -11.62
CA VAL A 197 1.05 4.99 -11.18
C VAL A 197 1.84 5.46 -12.39
N THR A 198 1.73 6.74 -12.73
CA THR A 198 2.45 7.31 -13.87
C THR A 198 3.95 7.41 -13.57
N THR A 199 4.80 7.28 -14.59
CA THR A 199 6.27 7.27 -14.42
C THR A 199 6.80 8.52 -13.71
N ASP A 200 6.15 9.67 -13.87
CA ASP A 200 6.52 10.92 -13.18
C ASP A 200 6.22 10.90 -11.67
N GLN A 201 5.36 10.00 -11.20
CA GLN A 201 5.05 9.83 -9.78
C GLN A 201 5.97 8.81 -9.09
N ILE A 202 6.69 8.00 -9.86
CA ILE A 202 7.62 6.99 -9.35
C ILE A 202 8.87 7.68 -8.81
N HIS A 203 9.27 7.33 -7.58
CA HIS A 203 10.54 7.73 -6.99
C HIS A 203 11.61 6.66 -7.20
N SER A 204 11.28 5.40 -6.91
CA SER A 204 12.18 4.27 -7.11
C SER A 204 11.43 2.94 -7.19
N MET A 205 12.04 1.95 -7.83
CA MET A 205 11.56 0.58 -7.91
C MET A 205 12.65 -0.36 -7.38
N TRP A 206 12.23 -1.40 -6.70
CA TRP A 206 13.09 -2.29 -5.95
C TRP A 206 12.70 -3.74 -6.18
N VAL A 207 13.70 -4.62 -6.19
CA VAL A 207 13.57 -6.07 -6.21
C VAL A 207 14.42 -6.67 -5.11
N THR A 208 14.01 -7.81 -4.60
CA THR A 208 14.78 -8.54 -3.61
C THR A 208 16.01 -9.21 -4.23
N ASP A 209 17.11 -9.20 -3.51
CA ASP A 209 18.29 -10.00 -3.85
C ASP A 209 18.02 -11.47 -3.54
N PHE A 210 18.05 -12.34 -4.55
CA PHE A 210 17.70 -13.75 -4.40
C PHE A 210 18.58 -14.47 -3.36
N ASN A 211 19.86 -14.09 -3.25
CA ASN A 211 20.78 -14.69 -2.30
C ASN A 211 20.64 -14.13 -0.88
N GLU A 212 20.06 -12.93 -0.74
CA GLU A 212 19.85 -12.26 0.55
C GLU A 212 18.43 -11.65 0.59
N PRO A 213 17.38 -12.46 0.86
CA PRO A 213 15.99 -12.02 0.71
C PRO A 213 15.54 -10.84 1.59
N ASP A 214 16.33 -10.47 2.60
CA ASP A 214 16.09 -9.28 3.43
C ASP A 214 16.58 -7.97 2.78
N LYS A 215 17.28 -8.04 1.64
CA LYS A 215 17.91 -6.89 1.00
C LYS A 215 17.25 -6.56 -0.33
N LEU A 216 16.84 -5.29 -0.43
CA LEU A 216 16.29 -4.72 -1.65
C LEU A 216 17.38 -4.05 -2.49
N LEU A 217 17.35 -4.33 -3.79
CA LEU A 217 18.19 -3.76 -4.84
C LEU A 217 17.33 -2.85 -5.70
N LYS A 218 17.89 -1.74 -6.19
CA LYS A 218 17.19 -0.98 -7.23
C LYS A 218 17.13 -1.81 -8.50
N VAL A 219 16.00 -1.73 -9.19
CA VAL A 219 15.76 -2.52 -10.40
C VAL A 219 16.79 -2.25 -11.51
N GLU A 220 17.33 -1.03 -11.58
CA GLU A 220 18.34 -0.65 -12.57
C GLU A 220 19.75 -1.12 -12.21
N GLU A 221 20.00 -1.42 -10.93
CA GLU A 221 21.31 -1.79 -10.41
C GLU A 221 21.50 -3.32 -10.36
N ALA A 222 20.39 -4.09 -10.32
CA ALA A 222 20.38 -5.54 -10.25
C ALA A 222 20.85 -6.25 -11.56
N ARG A 223 21.14 -7.54 -11.44
CA ARG A 223 21.39 -8.48 -12.55
C ARG A 223 20.28 -9.51 -12.61
N TYR A 224 19.81 -9.86 -13.81
CA TYR A 224 18.63 -10.71 -13.95
C TYR A 224 18.96 -11.99 -14.70
N LEU A 225 18.61 -13.13 -14.11
CA LEU A 225 18.68 -14.45 -14.74
C LEU A 225 17.28 -14.95 -15.00
N ARG A 226 17.02 -15.40 -16.24
CA ARG A 226 15.84 -16.19 -16.56
C ARG A 226 16.20 -17.66 -16.62
N SER A 227 15.62 -18.49 -15.76
CA SER A 227 15.81 -19.94 -15.79
C SER A 227 14.54 -20.68 -15.39
N GLY A 228 14.12 -21.68 -16.17
CA GLY A 228 12.94 -22.51 -15.84
C GLY A 228 13.07 -23.32 -14.54
N MET A 229 14.29 -23.42 -13.99
CA MET A 229 14.58 -24.03 -12.70
C MET A 229 14.35 -23.08 -11.52
N LEU A 230 14.36 -21.76 -11.76
CA LEU A 230 14.09 -20.72 -10.78
C LEU A 230 12.71 -20.14 -11.05
N ARG A 231 11.69 -20.73 -10.42
CA ARG A 231 10.29 -20.39 -10.70
C ARG A 231 9.85 -19.19 -9.87
N SER A 232 9.63 -18.08 -10.54
CA SER A 232 8.98 -16.93 -9.92
C SER A 232 7.48 -17.19 -9.74
N PRO A 233 6.81 -16.57 -8.75
CA PRO A 233 5.39 -16.84 -8.46
C PRO A 233 4.44 -16.67 -9.65
N MET A 234 4.75 -15.76 -10.58
CA MET A 234 3.92 -15.50 -11.77
C MET A 234 4.45 -16.15 -13.06
N GLY A 235 5.50 -16.96 -12.96
CA GLY A 235 5.96 -17.85 -14.03
C GLY A 235 6.78 -17.20 -15.14
N LEU A 236 7.22 -15.95 -14.99
CA LEU A 236 8.22 -15.37 -15.93
C LEU A 236 9.62 -15.97 -15.71
N ASN A 237 9.85 -16.49 -14.50
CA ASN A 237 11.07 -17.16 -14.04
C ASN A 237 12.30 -16.25 -14.07
N VAL A 238 12.09 -14.97 -13.75
CA VAL A 238 13.15 -13.95 -13.68
C VAL A 238 13.56 -13.76 -12.22
N THR A 239 14.85 -13.92 -11.97
CA THR A 239 15.46 -13.83 -10.63
C THR A 239 16.49 -12.71 -10.62
N ALA A 240 16.52 -11.90 -9.55
CA ALA A 240 17.40 -10.75 -9.41
C ALA A 240 18.58 -11.04 -8.46
N PHE A 241 19.77 -10.59 -8.85
CA PHE A 241 21.03 -10.75 -8.12
C PHE A 241 21.74 -9.40 -7.96
N ARG A 242 22.52 -9.25 -6.89
CA ARG A 242 23.28 -8.02 -6.65
C ARG A 242 24.45 -7.88 -7.61
N THR A 243 25.18 -8.96 -7.85
CA THR A 243 26.42 -8.92 -8.61
C THR A 243 26.41 -9.88 -9.80
N GLN A 244 27.24 -9.56 -10.80
CA GLN A 244 27.44 -10.44 -11.96
C GLN A 244 27.93 -11.83 -11.55
N LYS A 245 28.84 -11.86 -10.57
CA LYS A 245 29.40 -13.11 -10.06
C LYS A 245 28.33 -14.01 -9.45
N GLU A 246 27.47 -13.46 -8.60
CA GLU A 246 26.37 -14.22 -7.99
C GLU A 246 25.43 -14.81 -9.04
N LEU A 247 25.10 -14.03 -10.08
CA LEU A 247 24.31 -14.50 -11.20
C LEU A 247 25.00 -15.67 -11.92
N GLU A 248 26.30 -15.55 -12.20
CA GLU A 248 27.09 -16.57 -12.90
C GLU A 248 27.23 -17.85 -12.09
N ASP A 249 27.45 -17.74 -10.78
CA ASP A 249 27.54 -18.86 -9.85
C ASP A 249 26.23 -19.66 -9.87
N VAL A 250 25.07 -18.99 -9.76
CA VAL A 250 23.77 -19.67 -9.83
C VAL A 250 23.47 -20.20 -11.22
N ARG A 251 23.79 -19.45 -12.27
CA ARG A 251 23.61 -19.86 -13.67
C ARG A 251 24.41 -21.14 -13.99
N ALA A 252 25.57 -21.35 -13.37
CA ALA A 252 26.35 -22.56 -13.57
C ALA A 252 25.64 -23.82 -13.04
N GLU A 253 24.79 -23.68 -12.02
CA GLU A 253 24.03 -24.77 -11.41
C GLU A 253 22.69 -25.04 -12.11
N VAL A 254 21.95 -23.97 -12.40
CA VAL A 254 20.55 -24.07 -12.84
C VAL A 254 20.36 -23.73 -14.33
N GLY A 255 21.43 -23.36 -15.02
CA GLY A 255 21.39 -22.85 -16.38
C GLY A 255 20.63 -21.52 -16.50
N GLY A 256 20.21 -21.19 -17.72
CA GLY A 256 19.42 -20.00 -18.01
C GLY A 256 20.18 -18.92 -18.77
N ILE A 257 19.47 -17.81 -18.99
CA ILE A 257 19.89 -16.70 -19.84
C ILE A 257 19.87 -15.42 -19.01
N GLU A 258 20.98 -14.68 -19.03
CA GLU A 258 21.01 -13.33 -18.47
C GLU A 258 20.14 -12.41 -19.32
N VAL A 259 19.27 -11.64 -18.68
CA VAL A 259 18.34 -10.71 -19.33
C VAL A 259 18.61 -9.29 -18.85
N ARG A 260 18.47 -8.31 -19.74
CA ARG A 260 18.66 -6.90 -19.36
C ARG A 260 17.36 -6.36 -18.80
N TYR A 261 17.47 -5.45 -17.83
CA TYR A 261 16.32 -4.77 -17.25
C TYR A 261 15.40 -4.15 -18.32
N ALA A 262 15.98 -3.52 -19.36
CA ALA A 262 15.25 -2.89 -20.45
C ALA A 262 14.37 -3.85 -21.27
N ASP A 263 14.69 -5.15 -21.28
CA ASP A 263 13.96 -6.15 -22.05
C ASP A 263 12.82 -6.79 -21.21
N LEU A 264 12.85 -6.64 -19.88
CA LEU A 264 11.92 -7.32 -18.98
C LEU A 264 10.46 -6.93 -19.22
N LEU A 265 10.18 -5.65 -19.49
CA LEU A 265 8.81 -5.22 -19.76
C LEU A 265 8.24 -5.90 -21.00
N ASN A 266 9.03 -6.03 -22.07
CA ASN A 266 8.59 -6.73 -23.28
C ASN A 266 8.36 -8.21 -22.98
N MET A 267 9.23 -8.84 -22.18
CA MET A 267 9.02 -10.22 -21.75
C MET A 267 7.71 -10.41 -20.95
N VAL A 268 7.35 -9.45 -20.10
CA VAL A 268 6.09 -9.46 -19.36
C VAL A 268 4.90 -9.40 -20.32
N ILE A 269 4.93 -8.46 -21.28
CA ILE A 269 3.88 -8.30 -22.30
C ILE A 269 3.75 -9.58 -23.14
N GLU A 270 4.86 -10.12 -23.63
CA GLU A 270 4.88 -11.34 -24.46
C GLU A 270 4.43 -12.60 -23.69
N SER A 271 4.58 -12.62 -22.36
CA SER A 271 4.16 -13.75 -21.53
C SER A 271 2.65 -13.87 -21.35
N GLY A 272 1.87 -12.88 -21.81
CA GLY A 272 0.43 -12.81 -21.60
C GLY A 272 0.03 -12.70 -20.12
N LEU A 273 0.92 -12.21 -19.26
CA LEU A 273 0.67 -12.11 -17.82
C LEU A 273 -0.49 -11.16 -17.53
N ILE A 274 -0.54 -10.02 -18.21
CA ILE A 274 -1.53 -8.98 -17.98
C ILE A 274 -2.93 -9.49 -18.32
N GLU A 275 -3.07 -10.13 -19.47
CA GLU A 275 -4.32 -10.72 -19.94
C GLU A 275 -4.79 -11.85 -19.02
N ARG A 276 -3.86 -12.70 -18.54
CA ARG A 276 -4.20 -13.78 -17.60
C ARG A 276 -4.72 -13.23 -16.27
N VAL A 277 -4.06 -12.21 -15.71
CA VAL A 277 -4.51 -11.60 -14.45
C VAL A 277 -5.85 -10.89 -14.61
N ALA A 278 -6.04 -10.14 -15.70
CA ALA A 278 -7.33 -9.50 -16.00
C ALA A 278 -8.47 -10.52 -16.17
N ALA A 279 -8.20 -11.67 -16.79
CA ALA A 279 -9.18 -12.75 -16.94
C ALA A 279 -9.55 -13.42 -15.59
N HIS A 280 -8.65 -13.41 -14.61
CA HIS A 280 -8.93 -13.93 -13.27
C HIS A 280 -9.80 -12.99 -12.43
N ASP A 281 -9.67 -11.66 -12.60
CA ASP A 281 -10.52 -10.66 -11.93
C ASP A 281 -11.96 -10.66 -12.49
N HIS A 282 -12.11 -10.96 -13.78
CA HIS A 282 -13.40 -11.09 -14.45
C HIS A 282 -13.81 -12.55 -14.60
N GLY A 283 -14.23 -13.18 -13.49
CA GLY A 283 -14.61 -14.59 -13.40
C GLY A 283 -15.20 -15.21 -14.70
N MET A 284 -14.38 -16.03 -15.36
CA MET A 284 -14.69 -17.02 -16.41
C MET A 284 -15.64 -16.60 -17.55
N GLY A 285 -15.06 -16.42 -18.75
CA GLY A 285 -15.72 -16.70 -20.03
C GLY A 285 -14.93 -17.80 -20.76
N GLY A 286 -15.50 -19.00 -20.87
CA GLY A 286 -14.82 -20.20 -21.37
C GLY A 286 -14.38 -20.16 -22.84
N GLY A 287 -13.39 -21.01 -23.16
CA GLY A 287 -12.92 -21.23 -24.54
C GLY A 287 -11.72 -22.16 -24.62
N GLN A 288 -11.99 -23.47 -24.53
CA GLN A 288 -11.28 -24.62 -25.10
C GLN A 288 -9.74 -24.61 -25.17
N ALA A 289 -9.16 -25.53 -24.40
CA ALA A 289 -7.89 -26.17 -24.73
C ALA A 289 -8.02 -26.92 -26.06
N GLU A 290 -7.22 -26.57 -27.06
CA GLU A 290 -6.91 -27.43 -28.20
C GLU A 290 -5.52 -28.05 -27.98
N ASP A 291 -5.52 -29.23 -27.35
CA ASP A 291 -4.41 -30.18 -27.43
C ASP A 291 -4.41 -30.80 -28.84
N GLY A 292 -3.63 -30.22 -29.75
CA GLY A 292 -3.37 -30.76 -31.08
C GLY A 292 -2.24 -31.79 -31.09
N MET A 293 -2.47 -32.99 -30.54
CA MET A 293 -1.64 -34.16 -30.83
C MET A 293 -1.98 -34.71 -32.23
N HIS A 294 -1.16 -34.43 -33.23
CA HIS A 294 -1.20 -35.17 -34.50
C HIS A 294 -0.33 -36.43 -34.42
N GLY A 295 -0.98 -37.55 -34.13
CA GLY A 295 -0.51 -38.89 -34.41
C GLY A 295 -1.51 -39.62 -35.30
N SER A 296 -1.41 -39.46 -36.63
CA SER A 296 -2.23 -40.21 -37.58
C SER A 296 -1.50 -41.49 -38.01
N GLY A 297 -1.82 -42.60 -37.34
CA GLY A 297 -1.70 -43.94 -37.90
C GLY A 297 -3.00 -44.29 -38.62
N MET A 298 -2.96 -44.36 -39.95
CA MET A 298 -4.03 -44.96 -40.76
C MET A 298 -3.57 -46.33 -41.23
N SER A 299 -4.17 -47.35 -40.62
CA SER A 299 -4.35 -48.68 -41.17
C SER A 299 -5.52 -48.64 -42.14
N GLU A 300 -5.34 -49.18 -43.35
CA GLU A 300 -6.26 -50.09 -44.06
C GLU A 300 -5.84 -50.13 -45.54
N ASP A 301 -5.38 -51.29 -46.00
CA ASP A 301 -6.01 -51.86 -47.20
C ASP A 301 -5.78 -53.38 -47.28
N ALA A 302 -6.84 -54.05 -47.71
CA ALA A 302 -7.02 -55.49 -47.72
C ALA A 302 -6.77 -56.10 -49.10
N GLY A 303 -6.35 -57.37 -49.12
CA GLY A 303 -6.78 -58.34 -50.14
C GLY A 303 -6.04 -58.36 -51.48
N GLN A 304 -5.01 -59.20 -51.58
CA GLN A 304 -4.90 -60.39 -52.46
C GLN A 304 -3.52 -61.02 -52.32
#